data_AF-A0A4R3RS80-F1
#
_entry.id   AF-A0A4R3RS80-F1
#
_cell.length_a   1.000
_cell.length_b   1.000
_cell.length_c   1.000
_cell.angle_alpha   90.00
_cell.angle_beta   90.00
_cell.angle_gamma   90.00
#
_symmetry.space_group_name_H-M   'P 1'
#
loop_
_entity.id
_entity.type
_entity.pdbx_description
1 polymer ?
#
loop_
_entity_poly.entity_id
_entity_poly.type
_entity_poly.pdbx_seq_one_letter_code
_entity_poly.pdbx_strand_id
1 'polypeptide(L)' 'MAQMTDEIIPNDFPVLKSLLMDRDPLCAISAKEAFALYERNWRFVDVRKLTEHEAQLVRELATVYGHGVVLV' A
#
# COMPACT_ATOMS: atom_id res chain seq x y z
N MET A 1 6.79 -13.02 -15.24
CA MET A 1 5.57 -12.78 -14.45
C MET A 1 6.05 -12.65 -13.01
N ALA A 2 6.34 -11.44 -12.55
CA ALA A 2 6.95 -11.23 -11.24
C ALA A 2 5.99 -11.71 -10.15
N GLN A 3 6.43 -12.63 -9.30
CA GLN A 3 5.75 -12.95 -8.05
C GLN A 3 5.80 -11.70 -7.18
N MET A 4 4.78 -10.85 -7.27
CA MET A 4 4.51 -9.91 -6.20
C MET A 4 4.24 -10.75 -4.97
N THR A 5 5.06 -10.56 -3.94
CA THR A 5 4.88 -11.18 -2.63
C THR A 5 3.43 -11.00 -2.23
N ASP A 6 2.71 -12.12 -2.07
CA ASP A 6 1.28 -12.08 -1.75
C ASP A 6 1.06 -11.36 -0.42
N GLU A 7 2.07 -11.38 0.46
CA GLU A 7 2.04 -10.84 1.81
C GLU A 7 2.96 -9.61 1.97
N ILE A 8 2.39 -8.52 2.46
CA ILE A 8 3.05 -7.25 2.78
C ILE A 8 2.92 -7.03 4.28
N ILE A 9 4.03 -6.75 4.97
CA ILE A 9 4.01 -6.39 6.39
C ILE A 9 3.87 -4.87 6.50
N PRO A 10 2.73 -4.34 6.99
CA PRO A 10 2.50 -2.91 7.06
C PRO A 10 3.50 -2.15 7.93
N ASN A 11 4.10 -2.79 8.93
CA ASN A 11 5.10 -2.18 9.80
C ASN A 11 6.36 -1.69 9.07
N ASP A 12 6.71 -2.25 7.91
CA ASP A 12 7.83 -1.79 7.06
C ASP A 12 7.53 -0.47 6.33
N PHE A 13 6.26 -0.08 6.28
CA PHE A 13 5.73 0.97 5.42
C PHE A 13 5.06 2.03 6.29
N PRO A 14 5.71 3.18 6.55
CA PRO A 14 5.22 4.16 7.53
C PRO A 14 3.85 4.74 7.16
N VAL A 15 3.57 4.92 5.86
CA VAL A 15 2.25 5.37 5.41
C VAL A 15 1.25 4.24 5.57
N LEU A 16 1.54 3.04 5.06
CA LEU A 16 0.64 1.89 5.20
C LEU A 16 0.29 1.58 6.65
N LYS A 17 1.28 1.63 7.54
CA LYS A 17 1.10 1.50 9.00
C LYS A 17 0.15 2.55 9.55
N SER A 18 0.24 3.79 9.07
CA SER A 18 -0.65 4.88 9.50
C SER A 18 -2.09 4.70 9.01
N LEU A 19 -2.29 3.92 7.94
CA LEU A 19 -3.61 3.60 7.39
C LEU A 19 -4.32 2.45 8.14
N LEU A 20 -3.58 1.67 8.92
CA LEU A 20 -4.11 0.60 9.77
C LEU A 20 -4.71 1.20 11.06
N MET A 21 -5.95 1.67 10.99
CA MET A 21 -6.64 2.28 12.15
C MET A 21 -6.65 1.39 13.40
N ASP A 22 -7.07 0.12 13.26
CA ASP A 22 -7.26 -0.81 14.38
C ASP A 22 -6.60 -2.18 14.11
N ARG A 23 -5.89 -2.30 12.98
CA ARG A 23 -5.26 -3.55 12.57
C ARG A 23 -3.84 -3.62 13.09
N ASP A 24 -3.43 -4.83 13.46
CA ASP A 24 -2.05 -5.07 13.89
C ASP A 24 -1.08 -4.84 12.71
N PRO A 25 -0.07 -3.97 12.86
CA PRO A 25 0.86 -3.64 11.79
C PRO A 25 1.92 -4.71 11.52
N LEU A 26 2.08 -5.69 12.43
CA LEU A 26 2.96 -6.84 12.24
C LEU A 26 2.23 -7.98 11.51
N CYS A 27 0.90 -7.95 11.46
CA CYS A 27 0.09 -8.87 10.69
C CYS A 27 0.30 -8.60 9.19
N ALA A 28 0.87 -9.59 8.50
CA ALA A 28 1.02 -9.52 7.05
C ALA A 28 -0.37 -9.50 6.39
N ILE A 29 -0.55 -8.57 5.46
CA ILE A 29 -1.78 -8.41 4.68
C ILE A 29 -1.51 -8.69 3.22
N SER A 30 -2.54 -9.08 2.48
CA SER A 30 -2.34 -9.34 1.07
C SER A 30 -2.00 -8.07 0.28
N ALA A 31 -1.25 -8.19 -0.82
CA ALA A 31 -0.94 -7.07 -1.71
C ALA A 31 -2.20 -6.32 -2.19
N LYS A 32 -3.27 -7.06 -2.50
CA LYS A 32 -4.58 -6.50 -2.85
C LYS A 32 -5.19 -5.71 -1.69
N GLU A 33 -5.06 -6.19 -0.47
CA GLU A 33 -5.59 -5.54 0.72
C GLU A 33 -4.80 -4.26 1.07
N ALA A 34 -3.48 -4.29 0.93
CA ALA A 34 -2.64 -3.10 1.01
C ALA A 34 -3.06 -2.04 -0.03
N PHE A 35 -3.31 -2.46 -1.28
CA PHE A 35 -3.79 -1.53 -2.31
C PHE A 35 -5.16 -0.92 -1.97
N ALA A 36 -6.11 -1.73 -1.49
CA ALA A 36 -7.42 -1.23 -1.08
C ALA A 36 -7.33 -0.23 0.10
N LEU A 37 -6.37 -0.40 1.01
CA LEU A 37 -6.08 0.58 2.06
C LEU A 37 -5.54 1.88 1.49
N TYR A 38 -4.58 1.81 0.56
CA TYR A 38 -4.06 2.99 -0.12
C TYR A 38 -5.14 3.72 -0.90
N GLU A 39 -5.93 3.01 -1.71
CA GLU A 39 -6.97 3.59 -2.55
C GLU A 39 -8.02 4.32 -1.72
N ARG A 40 -8.57 3.66 -0.70
CA ARG A 40 -9.61 4.25 0.15
C ARG A 40 -9.11 5.45 0.94
N ASN A 41 -7.85 5.44 1.35
CA ASN A 41 -7.26 6.48 2.20
C ASN A 41 -6.33 7.43 1.44
N TRP A 42 -6.29 7.37 0.10
CA TRP A 42 -5.31 8.12 -0.70
C TRP A 42 -5.33 9.61 -0.40
N ARG A 43 -6.52 10.20 -0.18
CA ARG A 43 -6.65 11.62 0.19
C ARG A 43 -5.91 12.00 1.48
N PHE A 44 -5.65 11.03 2.35
CA PHE A 44 -4.97 11.20 3.63
C PHE A 44 -3.51 10.74 3.59
N VAL A 45 -3.09 10.13 2.48
CA VAL A 45 -1.70 9.72 2.27
C VAL A 45 -0.86 10.98 2.08
N ASP A 46 0.03 11.22 3.03
CA ASP A 46 1.02 12.27 2.89
C ASP A 46 2.19 11.74 2.04
N VAL A 47 2.25 12.18 0.79
CA VAL A 47 3.29 11.78 -0.18
C VAL A 47 4.69 12.12 0.34
N ARG A 48 4.84 13.09 1.24
CA ARG A 48 6.13 13.44 1.84
C ARG A 48 6.64 12.39 2.83
N LYS A 49 5.76 11.52 3.32
CA LYS A 49 6.11 10.42 4.23
C LYS A 49 6.35 9.11 3.50
N LEU A 50 6.01 9.03 2.21
CA LEU A 50 6.31 7.85 1.39
C LEU A 50 7.83 7.76 1.22
N THR A 51 8.40 6.66 1.70
CA THR A 51 9.79 6.32 1.38
C THR A 51 9.91 5.91 -0.09
N GLU A 52 11.11 5.95 -0.66
CA GLU A 52 11.34 5.52 -2.05
C GLU A 52 10.87 4.08 -2.29
N HIS A 53 11.09 3.20 -1.30
CA HIS A 53 10.68 1.81 -1.33
C HIS A 53 9.14 1.65 -1.28
N GLU A 54 8.47 2.41 -0.42
CA GLU A 54 7.01 2.42 -0.32
C GLU A 54 6.35 3.00 -1.57
N ALA A 55 6.94 4.05 -2.15
CA ALA A 55 6.45 4.62 -3.40
C ALA A 55 6.58 3.63 -4.57
N GLN A 56 7.64 2.82 -4.60
CA GLN A 56 7.79 1.75 -5.58
C GLN A 56 6.70 0.69 -5.41
N LEU A 57 6.46 0.25 -4.18
CA LEU A 57 5.40 -0.69 -3.85
C LEU A 57 4.02 -0.16 -4.31
N VAL A 58 3.68 1.08 -3.97
CA VAL A 58 2.40 1.68 -4.38
C VAL A 58 2.26 1.72 -5.91
N ARG A 59 3.33 2.03 -6.64
CA ARG A 59 3.31 2.01 -8.12
C ARG A 59 3.08 0.61 -8.67
N GLU A 60 3.73 -0.41 -8.11
CA GLU A 60 3.52 -1.81 -8.51
C GLU A 60 2.09 -2.26 -8.22
N LEU A 61 1.60 -1.97 -7.01
CA LEU A 61 0.23 -2.25 -6.60
C LEU A 61 -0.79 -1.56 -7.51
N ALA A 62 -0.59 -0.28 -7.85
CA ALA A 62 -1.46 0.45 -8.77
C ALA A 62 -1.39 -0.11 -10.20
N THR A 63 -0.22 -0.60 -10.63
CA THR A 63 -0.06 -1.23 -11.95
C THR A 63 -0.84 -2.53 -12.03
N VAL A 64 -0.83 -3.34 -10.96
CA VAL A 64 -1.49 -4.65 -10.96
C VAL A 64 -2.97 -4.56 -10.60
N TYR A 65 -3.34 -3.79 -9.58
CA TYR A 65 -4.71 -3.73 -9.05
C TYR A 65 -5.48 -2.49 -9.50
N GLY A 66 -4.80 -1.43 -9.94
CA GLY A 66 -5.44 -0.15 -10.26
C GLY A 66 -6.32 -0.19 -11.50
N HIS A 67 -6.15 -1.14 -12.43
CA HIS A 67 -7.06 -1.40 -13.57
C HIS A 67 -7.55 -0.12 -14.33
N GLY A 68 -6.78 0.98 -14.32
CA GLY A 68 -7.13 2.25 -14.96
C GLY A 68 -7.79 3.32 -14.05
N VAL A 69 -8.01 3.06 -12.77
CA VAL A 69 -8.40 4.08 -11.78
C VAL A 69 -7.14 4.76 -11.26
N VAL A 70 -6.82 5.91 -11.83
CA VAL A 70 -5.73 6.75 -11.35
C VAL A 70 -6.12 7.31 -9.98
N LEU A 71 -5.30 7.05 -8.97
CA LEU A 71 -5.34 7.73 -7.67
C LEU A 71 -5.05 9.22 -7.91
N VAL A 72 -6.10 10.01 -8.11
CA VAL A 72 -6.08 11.47 -8.32
C VAL A 72 -6.26 12.21 -7.01
#